data_AF-A0A399WZ88-F1
#
_entry.id   AF-A0A399WZ88-F1
#
_cell.length_a   1.000
_cell.length_b   1.000
_cell.length_c   1.000
_cell.angle_alpha   90.00
_cell.angle_beta   90.00
_cell.angle_gamma   90.00
#
_symmetry.space_group_name_H-M   'P 1'
#
loop_
_entity.id
_entity.type
_entity.pdbx_description
1 polymer ?
#
loop_
_entity_poly.entity_id
_entity_poly.type
_entity_poly.pdbx_seq_one_letter_code
_entity_poly.pdbx_strand_id
1 'polypeptide(L)'
;MNSARCAREAEAQDILKRFIIYRDPSAIGFSFWHFSVFVIAQTAVWLVLNYFIWKAIRPDVLASQLSAPWYAYVGWFALIHLLLGLFEYFFHRYVLHSAFWSLLRPMKRKHTEHHSHTHVRELANTEDTEGRLRVRNKYPIISPEQIESSAFPAYALLSFWLLFSLALIPAQLWFVNAPLLLSGYIAVTASFALYEIKHAVEHLDYDKHWKERVERSRFFRTWYAFHLMHHSRIRVNQAIGGVFALPVWDWVFRTYFIPKELPLPGSRVSPDSQSPPKPVALLRWLDRVVANAEARLVNRDKARAIRRSAR
;
A
#
# COMPACT_ATOMS: atom_id res chain seq x y z
N MET A 1 11.89 -43.14 13.80
CA MET A 1 10.50 -42.59 13.77
C MET A 1 10.41 -41.08 14.03
N ASN A 2 11.36 -40.42 14.71
CA ASN A 2 11.25 -38.98 15.01
C ASN A 2 11.60 -38.01 13.86
N SER A 3 12.48 -38.36 12.90
CA SER A 3 12.86 -37.43 11.83
C SER A 3 11.74 -37.21 10.78
N ALA A 4 10.99 -38.26 10.43
CA ALA A 4 9.89 -38.16 9.47
C ALA A 4 8.66 -37.40 10.02
N ARG A 5 8.51 -37.32 11.35
CA ARG A 5 7.49 -36.49 11.98
C ARG A 5 7.92 -35.03 12.03
N CYS A 6 9.17 -34.77 12.41
CA CYS A 6 9.75 -33.43 12.43
C CYS A 6 9.79 -32.79 11.01
N ALA A 7 10.11 -33.58 9.98
CA ALA A 7 10.07 -33.14 8.59
C ALA A 7 8.66 -32.75 8.12
N ARG A 8 7.64 -33.56 8.44
CA ARG A 8 6.24 -33.27 8.09
C ARG A 8 5.67 -32.07 8.86
N GLU A 9 6.06 -31.90 10.12
CA GLU A 9 5.68 -30.73 10.92
C GLU A 9 6.32 -29.45 10.38
N ALA A 10 7.60 -29.51 9.96
CA ALA A 10 8.29 -28.40 9.32
C ALA A 10 7.67 -28.05 7.95
N GLU A 11 7.34 -29.06 7.13
CA GLU A 11 6.66 -28.89 5.85
C GLU A 11 5.25 -28.29 6.02
N ALA A 12 4.47 -28.78 7.00
CA ALA A 12 3.15 -28.23 7.30
C ALA A 12 3.22 -26.78 7.79
N GLN A 13 4.23 -26.44 8.62
CA GLN A 13 4.47 -25.06 9.06
C GLN A 13 4.91 -24.17 7.89
N ASP A 14 5.71 -24.68 6.97
CA ASP A 14 6.13 -23.95 5.77
C ASP A 14 4.94 -23.72 4.81
N ILE A 15 4.10 -24.72 4.59
CA ILE A 15 2.85 -24.60 3.83
C ILE A 15 1.92 -23.57 4.47
N LEU A 16 1.76 -23.61 5.80
CA LEU A 16 0.92 -22.65 6.52
C LEU A 16 1.49 -21.22 6.42
N LYS A 17 2.80 -21.05 6.52
CA LYS A 17 3.47 -19.75 6.31
C LYS A 17 3.28 -19.25 4.88
N ARG A 18 3.46 -20.11 3.88
CA ARG A 18 3.18 -19.81 2.46
C ARG A 18 1.74 -19.36 2.26
N PHE A 19 0.79 -19.99 2.95
CA PHE A 19 -0.62 -19.61 2.86
C PHE A 19 -0.94 -18.28 3.55
N ILE A 20 -0.30 -18.00 4.69
CA ILE A 20 -0.46 -16.74 5.45
C ILE A 20 0.23 -15.55 4.79
N ILE A 21 1.31 -15.79 4.04
CA ILE A 21 2.06 -14.73 3.35
C ILE A 21 1.66 -14.67 1.86
N TYR A 22 0.87 -15.65 1.37
CA TYR A 22 0.48 -15.84 -0.05
C TYR A 22 1.66 -15.68 -1.03
N ARG A 23 2.87 -15.97 -0.54
CA ARG A 23 4.16 -15.78 -1.20
C ARG A 23 5.08 -16.91 -0.77
N ASP A 24 5.94 -17.35 -1.68
CA ASP A 24 6.91 -18.40 -1.39
C ASP A 24 8.07 -17.79 -0.58
N PRO A 25 8.25 -18.17 0.70
CA PRO A 25 9.31 -17.62 1.55
C PRO A 25 10.72 -18.01 1.08
N SER A 26 10.83 -19.03 0.21
CA SER A 26 12.09 -19.46 -0.41
C SER A 26 12.35 -18.78 -1.76
N ALA A 27 11.35 -18.13 -2.35
CA ALA A 27 11.50 -17.41 -3.60
C ALA A 27 11.58 -15.90 -3.34
N ILE A 28 12.63 -15.27 -3.86
CA ILE A 28 12.87 -13.82 -3.74
C ILE A 28 11.82 -13.01 -4.58
N GLY A 29 10.90 -13.67 -5.28
CA GLY A 29 9.92 -13.06 -6.19
C GLY A 29 8.50 -12.92 -5.64
N PHE A 30 7.75 -11.96 -6.16
CA PHE A 30 6.28 -11.92 -6.01
C PHE A 30 5.64 -12.95 -6.94
N SER A 31 4.87 -13.90 -6.39
CA SER A 31 4.16 -14.88 -7.21
C SER A 31 2.77 -14.37 -7.59
N PHE A 32 2.66 -13.79 -8.79
CA PHE A 32 1.40 -13.26 -9.30
C PHE A 32 0.29 -14.32 -9.34
N TRP A 33 0.63 -15.56 -9.67
CA TRP A 33 -0.34 -16.66 -9.74
C TRP A 33 -0.92 -16.99 -8.36
N HIS A 34 -0.07 -17.28 -7.37
CA HIS A 34 -0.53 -17.60 -6.01
C HIS A 34 -1.32 -16.45 -5.40
N PHE A 35 -0.86 -15.21 -5.56
CA PHE A 35 -1.58 -14.03 -5.11
C PHE A 35 -2.97 -13.92 -5.76
N SER A 36 -3.05 -14.10 -7.08
CA SER A 36 -4.32 -14.00 -7.81
C SER A 36 -5.31 -15.07 -7.38
N VAL A 37 -4.87 -16.33 -7.28
CA VAL A 37 -5.70 -17.45 -6.80
C VAL A 37 -6.19 -17.18 -5.38
N PHE A 38 -5.31 -16.69 -4.50
CA PHE A 38 -5.64 -16.38 -3.11
C PHE A 38 -6.68 -15.25 -3.00
N VAL A 39 -6.50 -14.15 -3.72
CA VAL A 39 -7.44 -13.02 -3.75
C VAL A 39 -8.79 -13.44 -4.33
N ILE A 40 -8.80 -14.21 -5.42
CA ILE A 40 -10.04 -14.72 -6.04
C ILE A 40 -10.78 -15.65 -5.07
N ALA A 41 -10.06 -16.59 -4.44
CA ALA A 41 -10.65 -17.54 -3.50
C ALA A 41 -11.27 -16.83 -2.28
N GLN A 42 -10.53 -15.89 -1.66
CA GLN A 42 -11.07 -15.08 -0.57
C GLN A 42 -12.31 -14.28 -1.01
N THR A 43 -12.27 -13.70 -2.21
CA THR A 43 -13.38 -12.89 -2.72
C THR A 43 -14.60 -13.75 -2.96
N ALA A 44 -14.44 -14.94 -3.55
CA ALA A 44 -15.53 -15.88 -3.75
C ALA A 44 -16.17 -16.30 -2.41
N VAL A 45 -15.36 -16.67 -1.42
CA VAL A 45 -15.84 -17.02 -0.07
C VAL A 45 -16.60 -15.86 0.56
N TRP A 46 -16.06 -14.64 0.48
CA TRP A 46 -16.71 -13.44 1.03
C TRP A 46 -18.05 -13.12 0.36
N LEU A 47 -18.11 -13.22 -0.97
CA LEU A 47 -19.35 -12.99 -1.72
C LEU A 47 -20.40 -14.07 -1.46
N VAL A 48 -20.00 -15.33 -1.33
CA VAL A 48 -20.90 -16.44 -0.95
C VAL A 48 -21.45 -16.22 0.47
N LEU A 49 -20.61 -15.82 1.42
CA LEU A 49 -21.05 -15.48 2.77
C LEU A 49 -22.08 -14.34 2.74
N ASN A 50 -21.77 -13.26 2.02
CA ASN A 50 -22.69 -12.11 1.87
C ASN A 50 -24.00 -12.53 1.21
N TYR A 51 -23.97 -13.39 0.19
CA TYR A 51 -25.17 -13.92 -0.46
C TYR A 51 -26.10 -14.58 0.57
N PHE A 52 -25.59 -15.48 1.41
CA PHE A 52 -26.42 -16.16 2.41
C PHE A 52 -26.91 -15.22 3.52
N ILE A 53 -26.08 -14.28 3.98
CA ILE A 53 -26.46 -13.27 4.98
C ILE A 53 -27.60 -12.39 4.44
N TRP A 54 -27.44 -11.84 3.24
CA TRP A 54 -28.44 -10.93 2.67
C TRP A 54 -29.71 -11.66 2.24
N LYS A 55 -29.60 -12.91 1.76
CA LYS A 55 -30.75 -13.77 1.51
C LYS A 55 -31.61 -13.95 2.77
N ALA A 56 -30.97 -14.11 3.94
CA ALA A 56 -31.66 -14.35 5.20
C ALA A 56 -32.25 -13.08 5.83
N ILE A 57 -31.55 -11.94 5.73
CA ILE A 57 -31.92 -10.72 6.48
C ILE A 57 -32.72 -9.73 5.61
N ARG A 58 -32.31 -9.50 4.36
CA ARG A 58 -32.89 -8.51 3.43
C ARG A 58 -32.81 -9.01 1.99
N PRO A 59 -33.71 -9.93 1.58
CA PRO A 59 -33.70 -10.50 0.23
C PRO A 59 -33.92 -9.45 -0.86
N ASP A 60 -34.54 -8.32 -0.54
CA ASP A 60 -34.67 -7.15 -1.43
C ASP A 60 -33.31 -6.51 -1.74
N VAL A 61 -32.41 -6.39 -0.75
CA VAL A 61 -31.03 -5.93 -0.96
C VAL A 61 -30.27 -6.92 -1.82
N LEU A 62 -30.44 -8.22 -1.58
CA LEU A 62 -29.83 -9.25 -2.43
C LEU A 62 -30.34 -9.16 -3.88
N ALA A 63 -31.64 -8.97 -4.07
CA ALA A 63 -32.23 -8.83 -5.40
C ALA A 63 -31.64 -7.64 -6.15
N SER A 64 -31.40 -6.50 -5.49
CA SER A 64 -30.75 -5.34 -6.15
C SER A 64 -29.28 -5.60 -6.51
N GLN A 65 -28.58 -6.47 -5.76
CA GLN A 65 -27.21 -6.87 -6.12
C GLN A 65 -27.14 -7.76 -7.36
N LEU A 66 -28.22 -8.47 -7.71
CA LEU A 66 -28.24 -9.47 -8.78
C LEU A 66 -29.00 -9.03 -10.03
N SER A 67 -29.93 -8.09 -9.90
CA SER A 67 -30.82 -7.64 -10.98
C SER A 67 -30.47 -6.27 -11.55
N ALA A 68 -29.48 -5.58 -10.99
CA ALA A 68 -29.06 -4.28 -11.50
C ALA A 68 -28.54 -4.41 -12.95
N PRO A 69 -28.69 -3.38 -13.78
CA PRO A 69 -28.11 -3.38 -15.11
C PRO A 69 -26.59 -3.24 -15.04
N TRP A 70 -25.87 -3.81 -16.01
CA TRP A 70 -24.39 -3.86 -16.01
C TRP A 70 -23.72 -2.49 -15.80
N TYR A 71 -24.29 -1.41 -16.35
CA TYR A 71 -23.74 -0.05 -16.22
C TYR A 71 -23.82 0.49 -14.79
N ALA A 72 -24.79 0.04 -13.98
CA ALA A 72 -24.87 0.42 -12.57
C ALA A 72 -23.68 -0.16 -11.80
N TYR A 73 -23.29 -1.41 -12.09
CA TYR A 73 -22.12 -1.99 -11.45
C TYR A 73 -20.84 -1.24 -11.79
N VAL A 74 -20.65 -0.90 -13.07
CA VAL A 74 -19.50 -0.13 -13.55
C VAL A 74 -19.45 1.25 -12.91
N GLY A 75 -20.58 1.96 -12.88
CA GLY A 75 -20.68 3.29 -12.28
C GLY A 75 -20.34 3.31 -10.80
N TRP A 76 -20.95 2.39 -10.02
CA TRP A 76 -20.66 2.29 -8.59
C TRP A 76 -19.26 1.77 -8.31
N PHE A 77 -18.76 0.82 -9.10
CA PHE A 77 -17.38 0.35 -8.98
C PHE A 77 -16.40 1.52 -9.20
N ALA A 78 -16.57 2.30 -10.26
CA ALA A 78 -15.68 3.42 -10.57
C ALA A 78 -15.73 4.52 -9.49
N LEU A 79 -16.93 4.86 -9.01
CA LEU A 79 -17.09 5.83 -7.92
C LEU A 79 -16.44 5.35 -6.62
N ILE A 80 -16.67 4.10 -6.23
CA ILE A 80 -16.08 3.53 -5.03
C ILE A 80 -14.55 3.43 -5.18
N HIS A 81 -14.04 3.00 -6.34
CA HIS A 81 -12.60 2.94 -6.60
C HIS A 81 -11.92 4.32 -6.55
N LEU A 82 -12.61 5.38 -6.98
CA LEU A 82 -12.15 6.77 -6.81
C LEU A 82 -12.00 7.14 -5.33
N LEU A 83 -13.01 6.80 -4.51
CA LEU A 83 -13.01 7.03 -3.06
C LEU A 83 -11.96 6.16 -2.35
N LEU A 84 -11.76 4.92 -2.80
CA LEU A 84 -10.71 4.04 -2.29
C LEU A 84 -9.32 4.59 -2.59
N GLY A 85 -9.09 5.18 -3.77
CA GLY A 85 -7.85 5.89 -4.06
C GLY A 85 -7.61 7.08 -3.11
N LEU A 86 -8.68 7.78 -2.68
CA LEU A 86 -8.57 8.87 -1.71
C LEU A 86 -8.23 8.34 -0.32
N PHE A 87 -8.92 7.26 0.08
CA PHE A 87 -8.61 6.54 1.30
C PHE A 87 -7.15 6.10 1.31
N GLU A 88 -6.68 5.45 0.24
CA GLU A 88 -5.30 4.97 0.11
C GLU A 88 -4.31 6.12 0.28
N TYR A 89 -4.53 7.25 -0.39
CA TYR A 89 -3.69 8.45 -0.26
C TYR A 89 -3.52 8.88 1.20
N PHE A 90 -4.62 9.02 1.93
CA PHE A 90 -4.58 9.45 3.34
C PHE A 90 -4.11 8.36 4.29
N PHE A 91 -4.48 7.11 4.03
CA PHE A 91 -4.03 5.95 4.77
C PHE A 91 -2.51 5.83 4.68
N HIS A 92 -1.96 5.91 3.48
CA HIS A 92 -0.52 5.85 3.29
C HIS A 92 0.19 7.03 3.98
N ARG A 93 -0.30 8.27 3.78
CA ARG A 93 0.34 9.47 4.34
C ARG A 93 0.24 9.57 5.87
N TYR A 94 -0.91 9.23 6.46
CA TYR A 94 -1.19 9.55 7.86
C TYR A 94 -1.35 8.33 8.77
N VAL A 95 -1.51 7.12 8.22
CA VAL A 95 -1.57 5.87 8.99
C VAL A 95 -0.29 5.08 8.82
N LEU A 96 0.25 4.97 7.61
CA LEU A 96 1.49 4.23 7.38
C LEU A 96 2.75 5.06 7.64
N HIS A 97 2.74 6.36 7.32
CA HIS A 97 3.88 7.26 7.59
C HIS A 97 3.79 8.05 8.90
N SER A 98 2.63 8.05 9.56
CA SER A 98 2.46 8.67 10.88
C SER A 98 1.59 7.79 11.78
N ALA A 99 1.74 7.96 13.08
CA ALA A 99 0.95 7.23 14.07
C ALA A 99 0.44 8.20 15.14
N PHE A 100 -0.51 9.05 14.74
CA PHE A 100 -1.22 9.94 15.67
C PHE A 100 -2.16 9.18 16.63
N TRP A 101 -2.34 7.87 16.43
CA TRP A 101 -3.06 6.98 17.33
C TRP A 101 -2.25 5.72 17.61
N SER A 102 -2.23 5.26 18.87
CA SER A 102 -1.42 4.11 19.31
C SER A 102 -1.77 2.80 18.62
N LEU A 103 -3.05 2.60 18.26
CA LEU A 103 -3.50 1.39 17.57
C LEU A 103 -2.91 1.26 16.15
N LEU A 104 -2.47 2.38 15.55
CA LEU A 104 -1.93 2.42 14.19
C LEU A 104 -0.41 2.19 14.16
N ARG A 105 0.26 2.18 15.32
CA ARG A 105 1.72 2.00 15.42
C ARG A 105 2.25 0.72 14.79
N PRO A 106 1.59 -0.45 14.90
CA PRO A 106 2.08 -1.66 14.26
C PRO A 106 2.17 -1.50 12.74
N MET A 107 1.17 -0.87 12.11
CA MET A 107 1.16 -0.60 10.66
C MET A 107 2.26 0.37 10.28
N LYS A 108 2.38 1.49 11.00
CA LYS A 108 3.47 2.44 10.80
C LYS A 108 4.84 1.77 10.91
N ARG A 109 5.05 0.94 11.93
CA ARG A 109 6.33 0.27 12.17
C ARG A 109 6.69 -0.65 11.01
N LYS A 110 5.77 -1.50 10.56
CA LYS A 110 5.99 -2.40 9.42
C LYS A 110 6.26 -1.62 8.13
N HIS A 111 5.54 -0.53 7.89
CA HIS A 111 5.79 0.33 6.72
C HIS A 111 7.12 1.08 6.80
N THR A 112 7.50 1.56 7.99
CA THR A 112 8.80 2.21 8.21
C THR A 112 9.94 1.20 8.03
N GLU A 113 9.74 -0.05 8.45
CA GLU A 113 10.68 -1.15 8.23
C GLU A 113 10.89 -1.41 6.73
N HIS A 114 9.80 -1.45 5.94
CA HIS A 114 9.88 -1.52 4.48
C HIS A 114 10.75 -0.42 3.89
N HIS A 115 10.44 0.85 4.22
CA HIS A 115 11.20 2.02 3.80
C HIS A 115 12.66 1.99 4.27
N SER A 116 12.94 1.38 5.43
CA SER A 116 14.30 1.23 5.93
C SER A 116 15.11 0.21 5.11
N HIS A 117 14.47 -0.87 4.68
CA HIS A 117 15.10 -1.91 3.86
C HIS A 117 15.21 -1.52 2.39
N THR A 118 14.36 -0.61 1.91
CA THR A 118 14.31 -0.17 0.51
C THR A 118 14.67 1.31 0.29
N HIS A 119 15.38 1.91 1.26
CA HIS A 119 15.67 3.34 1.26
C HIS A 119 16.45 3.81 0.03
N VAL A 120 16.13 5.04 -0.38
CA VAL A 120 16.88 5.81 -1.38
C VAL A 120 17.31 7.11 -0.72
N ARG A 121 18.61 7.36 -0.62
CA ARG A 121 19.13 8.56 0.07
C ARG A 121 20.37 9.11 -0.60
N GLU A 122 20.44 10.43 -0.64
CA GLU A 122 21.68 11.15 -0.94
C GLU A 122 22.65 11.03 0.24
N LEU A 123 23.94 10.88 -0.07
CA LEU A 123 25.01 10.79 0.92
C LEU A 123 25.65 12.17 1.07
N ALA A 124 25.31 12.88 2.15
CA ALA A 124 25.74 14.28 2.37
C ALA A 124 27.26 14.50 2.24
N ASN A 125 28.08 13.55 2.68
CA ASN A 125 29.55 13.67 2.69
C ASN A 125 30.21 13.20 1.38
N THR A 126 29.50 13.26 0.23
CA THR A 126 30.00 12.75 -1.06
C THR A 126 29.83 13.72 -2.21
N GLU A 127 29.65 15.00 -1.88
CA GLU A 127 29.56 16.09 -2.84
C GLU A 127 30.79 16.11 -3.76
N ASP A 128 30.57 16.21 -5.07
CA ASP A 128 31.64 16.47 -6.03
C ASP A 128 31.86 17.97 -6.25
N THR A 129 32.78 18.30 -7.15
CA THR A 129 33.10 19.67 -7.54
C THR A 129 31.93 20.44 -8.15
N GLU A 130 30.88 19.75 -8.60
CA GLU A 130 29.67 20.33 -9.20
C GLU A 130 28.49 20.40 -8.21
N GLY A 131 28.71 20.05 -6.94
CA GLY A 131 27.67 20.05 -5.92
C GLY A 131 26.73 18.85 -5.97
N ARG A 132 27.07 17.78 -6.69
CA ARG A 132 26.20 16.59 -6.84
C ARG A 132 26.53 15.56 -5.77
N LEU A 133 25.49 15.00 -5.17
CA LEU A 133 25.59 14.02 -4.10
C LEU A 133 25.47 12.59 -4.63
N ARG A 134 26.33 11.68 -4.14
CA ARG A 134 26.20 10.24 -4.46
C ARG A 134 24.93 9.68 -3.82
N VAL A 135 24.25 8.81 -4.55
CA VAL A 135 23.02 8.15 -4.07
C VAL A 135 23.32 6.75 -3.55
N ARG A 136 22.76 6.41 -2.39
CA ARG A 136 22.57 5.04 -1.94
C ARG A 136 21.13 4.62 -2.25
N ASN A 137 20.98 3.64 -3.14
CA ASN A 137 19.70 3.12 -3.57
C ASN A 137 19.61 1.62 -3.21
N LYS A 138 18.71 1.28 -2.27
CA LYS A 138 18.34 -0.11 -1.93
C LYS A 138 16.91 -0.45 -2.36
N TYR A 139 16.36 0.34 -3.28
CA TYR A 139 14.97 0.27 -3.70
C TYR A 139 14.47 -1.11 -4.14
N PRO A 140 15.21 -1.93 -4.91
CA PRO A 140 14.67 -3.21 -5.33
C PRO A 140 14.56 -4.20 -4.16
N ILE A 141 13.50 -5.00 -4.19
CA ILE A 141 13.27 -6.08 -3.23
C ILE A 141 13.98 -7.34 -3.74
N ILE A 142 15.08 -7.70 -3.09
CA ILE A 142 15.96 -8.82 -3.45
C ILE A 142 16.33 -9.71 -2.25
N SER A 143 15.83 -9.42 -1.05
CA SER A 143 16.04 -10.25 0.14
C SER A 143 14.73 -10.66 0.83
N PRO A 144 14.71 -11.78 1.58
CA PRO A 144 13.52 -12.22 2.32
C PRO A 144 12.98 -11.19 3.33
N GLU A 145 13.85 -10.44 3.99
CA GLU A 145 13.47 -9.43 5.00
C GLU A 145 12.77 -8.22 4.35
N GLN A 146 13.20 -7.85 3.14
CA GLN A 146 12.49 -6.86 2.33
C GLN A 146 11.11 -7.36 1.94
N ILE A 147 10.98 -8.64 1.58
CA ILE A 147 9.68 -9.23 1.20
C ILE A 147 8.70 -9.21 2.38
N GLU A 148 9.12 -9.65 3.56
CA GLU A 148 8.27 -9.71 4.75
C GLU A 148 7.71 -8.33 5.16
N SER A 149 8.48 -7.27 4.91
CA SER A 149 8.07 -5.90 5.23
C SER A 149 7.28 -5.23 4.10
N SER A 150 7.31 -5.77 2.88
CA SER A 150 6.73 -5.13 1.68
C SER A 150 5.25 -5.41 1.42
N ALA A 151 4.70 -6.51 1.94
CA ALA A 151 3.36 -7.00 1.62
C ALA A 151 2.41 -6.92 2.82
N PHE A 152 1.12 -6.76 2.56
CA PHE A 152 0.10 -6.89 3.60
C PHE A 152 -0.02 -8.34 4.08
N PRO A 153 -0.48 -8.59 5.32
CA PRO A 153 -0.76 -9.96 5.76
C PRO A 153 -1.96 -10.59 5.03
N ALA A 154 -2.06 -11.92 4.97
CA ALA A 154 -3.17 -12.66 4.32
C ALA A 154 -4.58 -12.16 4.67
N TYR A 155 -4.78 -11.74 5.92
CA TYR A 155 -6.06 -11.27 6.44
C TYR A 155 -6.38 -9.81 6.11
N ALA A 156 -5.48 -9.09 5.42
CA ALA A 156 -5.67 -7.67 5.14
C ALA A 156 -6.89 -7.41 4.25
N LEU A 157 -7.11 -8.23 3.20
CA LEU A 157 -8.28 -8.09 2.33
C LEU A 157 -9.59 -8.23 3.13
N LEU A 158 -9.69 -9.25 3.98
CA LEU A 158 -10.80 -9.42 4.91
C LEU A 158 -10.97 -8.21 5.84
N SER A 159 -9.87 -7.69 6.37
CA SER A 159 -9.90 -6.51 7.26
C SER A 159 -10.40 -5.26 6.52
N PHE A 160 -10.01 -5.09 5.25
CA PHE A 160 -10.49 -3.99 4.43
C PHE A 160 -11.98 -4.16 4.08
N TRP A 161 -12.44 -5.35 3.72
CA TRP A 161 -13.88 -5.57 3.51
C TRP A 161 -14.66 -5.22 4.77
N LEU A 162 -14.25 -5.71 5.95
CA LEU A 162 -14.91 -5.39 7.21
C LEU A 162 -14.91 -3.88 7.51
N LEU A 163 -13.78 -3.20 7.31
CA LEU A 163 -13.67 -1.76 7.50
C LEU A 163 -14.63 -1.01 6.55
N PHE A 164 -14.64 -1.36 5.26
CA PHE A 164 -15.49 -0.70 4.27
C PHE A 164 -16.96 -1.09 4.36
N SER A 165 -17.30 -2.26 4.91
CA SER A 165 -18.69 -2.62 5.23
C SER A 165 -19.35 -1.59 6.15
N LEU A 166 -18.59 -0.93 7.03
CA LEU A 166 -19.11 0.14 7.90
C LEU A 166 -19.67 1.33 7.11
N ALA A 167 -19.22 1.54 5.88
CA ALA A 167 -19.73 2.57 4.98
C ALA A 167 -20.67 2.00 3.90
N LEU A 168 -20.31 0.85 3.31
CA LEU A 168 -21.05 0.23 2.21
C LEU A 168 -22.44 -0.26 2.65
N ILE A 169 -22.57 -0.82 3.85
CA ILE A 169 -23.86 -1.32 4.34
C ILE A 169 -24.85 -0.16 4.56
N PRO A 170 -24.53 0.90 5.33
CA PRO A 170 -25.43 2.05 5.44
C PRO A 170 -25.75 2.69 4.08
N ALA A 171 -24.76 2.81 3.18
CA ALA A 171 -24.99 3.34 1.84
C ALA A 171 -25.96 2.46 1.04
N GLN A 172 -25.81 1.14 1.08
CA GLN A 172 -26.73 0.20 0.44
C GLN A 172 -28.16 0.33 0.99
N LEU A 173 -28.31 0.53 2.30
CA LEU A 173 -29.61 0.71 2.93
C LEU A 173 -30.25 2.04 2.57
N TRP A 174 -29.45 3.06 2.22
CA TRP A 174 -29.93 4.34 1.71
C TRP A 174 -30.31 4.28 0.22
N PHE A 175 -29.51 3.56 -0.57
CA PHE A 175 -29.72 3.36 -2.01
C PHE A 175 -30.13 1.91 -2.28
N VAL A 176 -31.33 1.53 -1.84
CA VAL A 176 -31.79 0.13 -1.81
C VAL A 176 -31.69 -0.58 -3.17
N ASN A 177 -31.92 0.15 -4.26
CA ASN A 177 -31.89 -0.38 -5.64
C ASN A 177 -30.50 -0.38 -6.29
N ALA A 178 -29.47 0.11 -5.60
CA ALA A 178 -28.11 0.14 -6.14
C ALA A 178 -27.35 -1.15 -5.82
N PRO A 179 -26.47 -1.66 -6.71
CA PRO A 179 -25.61 -2.81 -6.44
C PRO A 179 -24.36 -2.43 -5.60
N LEU A 180 -24.52 -1.60 -4.57
CA LEU A 180 -23.42 -0.99 -3.83
C LEU A 180 -22.53 -2.01 -3.12
N LEU A 181 -23.10 -3.05 -2.53
CA LEU A 181 -22.32 -4.07 -1.81
C LEU A 181 -21.47 -4.88 -2.78
N LEU A 182 -22.05 -5.39 -3.87
CA LEU A 182 -21.32 -6.20 -4.84
C LEU A 182 -20.25 -5.35 -5.55
N SER A 183 -20.61 -4.19 -6.08
CA SER A 183 -19.65 -3.26 -6.69
C SER A 183 -18.58 -2.81 -5.71
N GLY A 184 -18.96 -2.53 -4.46
CA GLY A 184 -18.06 -2.05 -3.43
C GLY A 184 -17.04 -3.09 -3.00
N TYR A 185 -17.47 -4.33 -2.73
CA TYR A 185 -16.53 -5.40 -2.37
C TYR A 185 -15.60 -5.75 -3.53
N ILE A 186 -16.09 -5.76 -4.77
CA ILE A 186 -15.24 -5.94 -5.96
C ILE A 186 -14.25 -4.76 -6.10
N ALA A 187 -14.67 -3.52 -5.86
CA ALA A 187 -13.79 -2.35 -5.88
C ALA A 187 -12.71 -2.39 -4.80
N VAL A 188 -13.04 -2.85 -3.59
CA VAL A 188 -12.07 -3.06 -2.51
C VAL A 188 -11.06 -4.15 -2.90
N THR A 189 -11.53 -5.28 -3.42
CA THR A 189 -10.66 -6.35 -3.93
C THR A 189 -9.74 -5.86 -5.04
N ALA A 190 -10.28 -5.16 -6.02
CA ALA A 190 -9.52 -4.64 -7.16
C ALA A 190 -8.47 -3.62 -6.70
N SER A 191 -8.84 -2.71 -5.79
CA SER A 191 -7.90 -1.72 -5.24
C SER A 191 -6.77 -2.39 -4.45
N PHE A 192 -7.10 -3.39 -3.61
CA PHE A 192 -6.11 -4.18 -2.87
C PHE A 192 -5.17 -4.95 -3.81
N ALA A 193 -5.73 -5.64 -4.80
CA ALA A 193 -4.95 -6.40 -5.76
C ALA A 193 -4.03 -5.49 -6.59
N LEU A 194 -4.55 -4.35 -7.04
CA LEU A 194 -3.79 -3.38 -7.80
C LEU A 194 -2.65 -2.77 -6.97
N TYR A 195 -2.91 -2.45 -5.70
CA TYR A 195 -1.90 -1.97 -4.76
C TYR A 195 -0.73 -2.98 -4.66
N GLU A 196 -1.01 -4.23 -4.32
CA GLU A 196 0.01 -5.27 -4.10
C GLU A 196 0.80 -5.57 -5.38
N ILE A 197 0.09 -5.75 -6.51
CA ILE A 197 0.71 -6.05 -7.81
C ILE A 197 1.59 -4.89 -8.26
N LYS A 198 1.08 -3.66 -8.22
CA LYS A 198 1.84 -2.48 -8.67
C LYS A 198 3.04 -2.25 -7.77
N HIS A 199 2.89 -2.34 -6.45
CA HIS A 199 4.00 -2.22 -5.50
C HIS A 199 5.10 -3.24 -5.78
N ALA A 200 4.74 -4.51 -5.97
CA ALA A 200 5.68 -5.57 -6.29
C ALA A 200 6.43 -5.31 -7.61
N VAL A 201 5.70 -4.88 -8.66
CA VAL A 201 6.29 -4.55 -9.97
C VAL A 201 7.24 -3.35 -9.88
N GLU A 202 6.84 -2.31 -9.14
CA GLU A 202 7.64 -1.09 -8.97
C GLU A 202 8.96 -1.35 -8.23
N HIS A 203 8.99 -2.37 -7.37
CA HIS A 203 10.19 -2.80 -6.63
C HIS A 203 11.04 -3.85 -7.36
N LEU A 204 10.75 -4.18 -8.62
CA LEU A 204 11.63 -5.02 -9.42
C LEU A 204 13.00 -4.36 -9.64
N ASP A 205 14.03 -5.20 -9.81
CA ASP A 205 15.39 -4.75 -10.06
C ASP A 205 15.50 -3.83 -11.29
N TYR A 206 16.25 -2.72 -11.13
CA TYR A 206 16.33 -1.70 -12.16
C TYR A 206 17.01 -2.24 -13.42
N ASP A 207 18.19 -2.83 -13.28
CA ASP A 207 19.00 -3.26 -14.42
C ASP A 207 18.33 -4.41 -15.19
N LYS A 208 17.67 -5.34 -14.48
CA LYS A 208 16.99 -6.49 -15.08
C LYS A 208 15.64 -6.16 -15.72
N HIS A 209 14.85 -5.27 -15.12
CA HIS A 209 13.45 -5.09 -15.52
C HIS A 209 13.11 -3.68 -16.01
N TRP A 210 13.78 -2.64 -15.53
CA TRP A 210 13.36 -1.26 -15.78
C TRP A 210 14.25 -0.51 -16.75
N LYS A 211 15.56 -0.75 -16.77
CA LYS A 211 16.55 0.06 -17.50
C LYS A 211 16.14 0.35 -18.94
N GLU A 212 15.95 -0.69 -19.75
CA GLU A 212 15.57 -0.55 -21.15
C GLU A 212 14.25 0.22 -21.34
N ARG A 213 13.26 -0.04 -20.48
CA ARG A 213 11.93 0.60 -20.55
C ARG A 213 11.99 2.07 -20.15
N VAL A 214 12.71 2.38 -19.08
CA VAL A 214 12.91 3.72 -18.52
C VAL A 214 13.70 4.60 -19.47
N GLU A 215 14.75 4.07 -20.10
CA GLU A 215 15.59 4.80 -21.06
C GLU A 215 14.84 5.10 -22.36
N ARG A 216 13.95 4.21 -22.81
CA ARG A 216 13.19 4.38 -24.06
C ARG A 216 11.87 5.13 -23.92
N SER A 217 11.28 5.19 -22.73
CA SER A 217 9.91 5.70 -22.56
C SER A 217 9.75 6.61 -21.36
N ARG A 218 9.26 7.82 -21.61
CA ARG A 218 8.84 8.76 -20.56
C ARG A 218 7.75 8.18 -19.66
N PHE A 219 6.89 7.32 -20.20
CA PHE A 219 5.84 6.66 -19.43
C PHE A 219 6.43 5.71 -18.37
N PHE A 220 7.29 4.78 -18.78
CA PHE A 220 7.91 3.84 -17.84
C PHE A 220 8.90 4.54 -16.91
N ARG A 221 9.62 5.57 -17.38
CA ARG A 221 10.43 6.44 -16.51
C ARG A 221 9.57 7.06 -15.42
N THR A 222 8.40 7.59 -15.77
CA THR A 222 7.48 8.21 -14.81
C THR A 222 6.93 7.18 -13.82
N TRP A 223 6.51 6.01 -14.31
CA TRP A 223 6.00 4.93 -13.48
C TRP A 223 7.04 4.51 -12.44
N TYR A 224 8.24 4.13 -12.88
CA TYR A 224 9.31 3.68 -12.00
C TYR A 224 9.72 4.79 -11.00
N ALA A 225 9.88 6.02 -11.50
CA ALA A 225 10.29 7.15 -10.68
C ALA A 225 9.25 7.53 -9.62
N PHE A 226 7.96 7.30 -9.87
CA PHE A 226 6.90 7.71 -8.95
C PHE A 226 7.10 7.07 -7.57
N HIS A 227 7.14 5.74 -7.50
CA HIS A 227 7.32 5.05 -6.22
C HIS A 227 8.77 5.08 -5.74
N LEU A 228 9.77 5.08 -6.63
CA LEU A 228 11.17 5.32 -6.25
C LEU A 228 11.32 6.62 -5.44
N MET A 229 10.67 7.69 -5.89
CA MET A 229 10.74 8.98 -5.21
C MET A 229 9.95 9.03 -3.92
N HIS A 230 8.91 8.21 -3.77
CA HIS A 230 8.25 8.02 -2.49
C HIS A 230 9.23 7.46 -1.44
N HIS A 231 10.08 6.50 -1.82
CA HIS A 231 11.13 5.94 -0.96
C HIS A 231 12.28 6.91 -0.66
N SER A 232 12.53 7.85 -1.56
CA SER A 232 13.47 8.96 -1.31
C SER A 232 12.87 10.06 -0.44
N ARG A 233 11.59 10.35 -0.62
CA ARG A 233 10.86 11.47 -0.02
C ARG A 233 9.44 11.01 0.34
N ILE A 234 9.28 10.47 1.54
CA ILE A 234 8.02 9.87 2.02
C ILE A 234 6.77 10.76 1.99
N ARG A 235 6.92 12.07 1.77
CA ARG A 235 5.81 13.06 1.71
C ARG A 235 5.27 13.31 0.30
N VAL A 236 5.85 12.70 -0.74
CA VAL A 236 5.34 12.78 -2.12
C VAL A 236 4.88 11.41 -2.59
N ASN A 237 4.15 11.37 -3.71
CA ASN A 237 3.80 10.15 -4.43
C ASN A 237 3.16 9.07 -3.53
N GLN A 238 2.04 9.41 -2.89
CA GLN A 238 1.41 8.51 -1.91
C GLN A 238 0.62 7.38 -2.57
N ALA A 239 0.16 7.54 -3.81
CA ALA A 239 -0.58 6.49 -4.50
C ALA A 239 0.29 5.30 -4.92
N ILE A 240 0.03 4.14 -4.36
CA ILE A 240 0.53 2.87 -4.87
C ILE A 240 -0.47 2.33 -5.89
N GLY A 241 -1.67 1.92 -5.47
CA GLY A 241 -2.74 1.44 -6.35
C GLY A 241 -3.49 2.60 -7.02
N GLY A 242 -3.72 3.68 -6.28
CA GLY A 242 -4.36 4.89 -6.78
C GLY A 242 -5.77 4.64 -7.35
N VAL A 243 -6.17 5.50 -8.28
CA VAL A 243 -7.45 5.37 -9.00
C VAL A 243 -7.14 4.73 -10.34
N PHE A 244 -7.36 3.41 -10.48
CA PHE A 244 -6.96 2.64 -11.65
C PHE A 244 -5.46 2.81 -12.01
N ALA A 245 -4.57 2.72 -11.02
CA ALA A 245 -3.12 2.95 -11.16
C ALA A 245 -2.72 4.40 -11.46
N LEU A 246 -3.67 5.33 -11.47
CA LEU A 246 -3.40 6.75 -11.65
C LEU A 246 -3.27 7.47 -10.30
N PRO A 247 -2.28 8.35 -10.13
CA PRO A 247 -2.04 9.07 -8.88
C PRO A 247 -2.92 10.33 -8.77
N VAL A 248 -4.22 10.18 -8.99
CA VAL A 248 -5.19 11.29 -9.07
C VAL A 248 -5.10 12.21 -7.87
N TRP A 249 -5.02 11.64 -6.67
CA TRP A 249 -4.98 12.42 -5.43
C TRP A 249 -3.63 13.11 -5.18
N ASP A 250 -2.53 12.55 -5.68
CA ASP A 250 -1.26 13.25 -5.69
C ASP A 250 -1.25 14.47 -6.62
N TRP A 251 -1.97 14.43 -7.74
CA TRP A 251 -2.20 15.61 -8.58
C TRP A 251 -3.05 16.65 -7.86
N VAL A 252 -4.19 16.24 -7.30
CA VAL A 252 -5.12 17.13 -6.57
C VAL A 252 -4.41 17.84 -5.40
N PHE A 253 -3.61 17.11 -4.62
CA PHE A 253 -2.94 17.67 -3.43
C PHE A 253 -1.55 18.25 -3.70
N ARG A 254 -1.09 18.24 -4.96
CA ARG A 254 0.24 18.70 -5.39
C ARG A 254 1.39 17.98 -4.68
N THR A 255 1.26 16.66 -4.55
CA THR A 255 2.30 15.76 -4.02
C THR A 255 2.88 14.83 -5.08
N TYR A 256 2.46 14.94 -6.34
CA TYR A 256 3.08 14.27 -7.47
C TYR A 256 4.47 14.87 -7.76
N PHE A 257 5.51 14.04 -7.78
CA PHE A 257 6.89 14.48 -7.98
C PHE A 257 7.72 13.46 -8.78
N ILE A 258 8.31 13.92 -9.88
CA ILE A 258 9.25 13.15 -10.69
C ILE A 258 10.47 14.03 -10.93
N PRO A 259 11.66 13.70 -10.42
CA PRO A 259 12.84 14.54 -10.55
C PRO A 259 13.37 14.49 -11.98
N LYS A 260 14.15 15.51 -12.35
CA LYS A 260 14.91 15.51 -13.61
C LYS A 260 15.99 14.42 -13.60
N GLU A 261 16.68 14.25 -12.48
CA GLU A 261 17.72 13.25 -12.27
C GLU A 261 17.19 12.13 -11.38
N LEU A 262 17.18 10.90 -11.89
CA LEU A 262 16.71 9.77 -11.10
C LEU A 262 17.82 9.31 -10.14
N PRO A 263 17.50 9.08 -8.86
CA PRO A 263 18.46 8.58 -7.88
C PRO A 263 18.69 7.07 -8.07
N LEU A 264 19.23 6.67 -9.23
CA LEU A 264 19.54 5.29 -9.59
C LEU A 264 20.78 4.77 -8.83
N PRO A 265 20.98 3.44 -8.73
CA PRO A 265 22.18 2.86 -8.13
C PRO A 265 23.47 3.43 -8.74
N GLY A 266 24.38 3.93 -7.89
CA GLY A 266 25.66 4.49 -8.34
C GLY A 266 25.60 5.90 -8.95
N SER A 267 24.41 6.47 -9.14
CA SER A 267 24.25 7.82 -9.68
C SER A 267 24.66 8.91 -8.69
N ARG A 268 24.88 10.11 -9.24
CA ARG A 268 24.99 11.36 -8.50
C ARG A 268 23.85 12.27 -8.91
N VAL A 269 23.24 12.96 -7.95
CA VAL A 269 22.11 13.86 -8.20
C VAL A 269 22.35 15.23 -7.57
N SER A 270 21.87 16.27 -8.24
CA SER A 270 21.85 17.64 -7.75
C SER A 270 20.75 17.82 -6.69
N PRO A 271 21.00 18.52 -5.57
CA PRO A 271 19.99 18.77 -4.53
C PRO A 271 18.70 19.42 -5.06
N ASP A 272 18.84 20.35 -6.01
CA ASP A 272 17.70 21.05 -6.62
C ASP A 272 16.77 20.10 -7.38
N SER A 273 17.33 19.09 -8.05
CA SER A 273 16.53 18.09 -8.77
C SER A 273 15.69 17.21 -7.84
N GLN A 274 16.04 17.15 -6.55
CA GLN A 274 15.41 16.29 -5.54
C GLN A 274 14.48 17.04 -4.59
N SER A 275 14.16 18.31 -4.91
CA SER A 275 13.29 19.15 -4.09
C SER A 275 11.81 18.92 -4.44
N PRO A 276 11.00 18.36 -3.51
CA PRO A 276 9.59 18.08 -3.78
C PRO A 276 8.74 19.36 -3.88
N PRO A 277 7.60 19.32 -4.59
CA PRO A 277 6.67 20.44 -4.66
C PRO A 277 6.07 20.75 -3.29
N LYS A 278 5.61 22.00 -3.12
CA LYS A 278 4.87 22.42 -1.93
C LYS A 278 3.41 21.94 -2.04
N PRO A 279 2.91 21.11 -1.09
CA PRO A 279 1.53 20.66 -1.12
C PRO A 279 0.54 21.81 -0.93
N VAL A 280 -0.74 21.56 -1.26
CA VAL A 280 -1.82 22.52 -1.03
C VAL A 280 -1.98 22.88 0.46
N ALA A 281 -2.55 24.06 0.74
CA ALA A 281 -2.63 24.62 2.10
C ALA A 281 -3.32 23.70 3.10
N LEU A 282 -4.41 23.05 2.69
CA LEU A 282 -5.15 22.09 3.50
C LEU A 282 -4.25 20.91 3.93
N LEU A 283 -3.47 20.35 3.01
CA LEU A 283 -2.57 19.24 3.31
C LEU A 283 -1.46 19.68 4.26
N ARG A 284 -0.88 20.87 4.07
CA ARG A 284 0.12 21.42 5.00
C ARG A 284 -0.44 21.65 6.41
N TRP A 285 -1.72 22.03 6.51
CA TRP A 285 -2.38 22.14 7.80
C TRP A 285 -2.55 20.77 8.47
N LEU A 286 -3.05 19.77 7.72
CA LEU A 286 -3.16 18.39 8.21
C LEU A 286 -1.81 17.81 8.66
N ASP A 287 -0.75 18.01 7.86
CA ASP A 287 0.62 17.58 8.19
C ASP A 287 1.07 18.14 9.56
N ARG A 288 0.74 19.42 9.85
CA ARG A 288 1.05 20.04 11.16
C ARG A 288 0.22 19.45 12.29
N VAL A 289 -1.08 19.22 12.06
CA VAL A 289 -1.97 18.62 13.06
C VAL A 289 -1.45 17.23 13.45
N VAL A 290 -1.13 16.40 12.45
CA VAL A 290 -0.63 15.05 12.63
C VAL A 290 0.73 15.05 13.33
N ALA A 291 1.67 15.91 12.91
CA ALA A 291 2.98 16.05 13.57
C ALA A 291 2.85 16.44 15.05
N ASN A 292 1.94 17.37 15.38
CA ASN A 292 1.67 17.76 16.76
C ASN A 292 1.07 16.62 17.59
N ALA A 293 0.15 15.84 17.00
CA ALA A 293 -0.44 14.69 17.67
C ALA A 293 0.60 13.59 17.95
N GLU A 294 1.49 13.32 16.99
CA GLU A 294 2.58 12.37 17.14
C GLU A 294 3.58 12.80 18.21
N ALA A 295 3.99 14.07 18.24
CA ALA A 295 4.86 14.61 19.28
C ALA A 295 4.26 14.45 20.69
N ARG A 296 2.95 14.68 20.84
CA ARG A 296 2.23 14.44 22.11
C ARG A 296 2.30 12.98 22.53
N LEU A 297 2.13 12.05 21.60
CA LEU A 297 2.22 10.61 21.90
C LEU A 297 3.62 10.20 22.34
N VAL A 298 4.66 10.66 21.64
CA VAL A 298 6.07 10.39 22.00
C VAL A 298 6.39 10.93 23.40
N ASN A 299 5.95 12.16 23.70
CA ASN A 299 6.17 12.76 25.02
C ASN A 299 5.44 12.01 26.13
N ARG A 300 4.21 11.52 25.89
CA ARG A 300 3.48 10.67 26.84
C ARG A 300 4.21 9.36 27.12
N ASP A 301 4.82 8.74 26.11
CA ASP A 301 5.57 7.50 26.30
C ASP A 301 6.87 7.73 27.05
N LYS A 302 7.61 8.79 26.73
CA LYS A 302 8.81 9.20 27.50
C LYS A 302 8.47 9.43 28.98
N ALA A 303 7.40 10.16 29.26
CA ALA A 303 6.96 10.41 30.64
C ALA A 303 6.58 9.11 31.38
N ARG A 304 5.95 8.15 30.68
CA ARG A 304 5.63 6.82 31.24
C ARG A 304 6.88 5.99 31.51
N ALA A 305 7.88 6.04 30.62
CA ALA A 305 9.14 5.33 30.81
C ALA A 305 9.91 5.86 32.02
N ILE A 306 10.02 7.17 32.17
CA ILE A 306 10.67 7.82 33.32
C ILE A 306 9.99 7.43 34.64
N ARG A 307 8.64 7.43 34.67
CA ARG A 307 7.88 7.00 35.87
C ARG A 307 8.09 5.53 36.22
N ARG A 308 8.38 4.67 35.24
CA ARG A 308 8.67 3.25 35.46
C ARG A 308 10.08 3.02 35.97
N SER A 309 11.07 3.80 35.52
CA SER A 309 12.45 3.69 35.99
C SER A 309 12.68 4.30 37.38
N ALA A 310 11.75 5.14 37.86
CA ALA A 310 11.81 5.76 39.18
C ALA A 310 11.09 4.96 40.28
N ARG A 311 10.52 3.79 39.95
CA ARG A 311 9.88 2.86 40.89
C ARG A 311 10.74 1.62 41.04
#